data_AF-A0A938LBJ7-F1
#
_entry.id   AF-A0A938LBJ7-F1
#
_cell.length_a   1.000
_cell.length_b   1.000
_cell.length_c   1.000
_cell.angle_alpha   90.00
_cell.angle_beta   90.00
_cell.angle_gamma   90.00
#
_symmetry.space_group_name_H-M   'P 1'
#
loop_
_entity.id
_entity.type
_entity.pdbx_description
1 polymer ?
#
loop_
_entity_poly.entity_id
_entity_poly.type
_entity_poly.pdbx_seq_one_letter_code
_entity_poly.pdbx_strand_id
1 'polypeptide(L)'
;MSDSTTHAGVRELRVRGLTVFVGLVVLGLASGAGLFYWEAARLTPPLEWEETDAQAPPEARLRYWFQKYGAPQLHRALMAGRLSAQRPWLATHVVQPRPEAGTPYAPELWGIDLSNVGPEMASVDGMQLCVDLPAPRMLERTREIPGEIARRLPISAPGEPFEAAADVARERARAFLSPVLTALSRKLPGVTLEVRIAAAGAASLPAAGP
;
A
#
# COMPACT_ATOMS: atom_id res chain seq x y z
N MET A 1 79.84 -30.70 -1.98
CA MET A 1 79.09 -29.50 -1.54
C MET A 1 78.16 -29.16 -2.68
N SER A 2 76.91 -29.61 -2.60
CA SER A 2 75.90 -29.44 -3.64
C SER A 2 74.85 -28.46 -3.15
N ASP A 3 74.76 -27.34 -3.84
CA ASP A 3 73.68 -26.36 -3.70
C ASP A 3 72.35 -26.97 -4.15
N SER A 4 71.33 -26.87 -3.29
CA SER A 4 69.94 -27.16 -3.64
C SER A 4 69.10 -25.92 -3.33
N THR A 5 69.01 -25.04 -4.33
CA THR A 5 68.08 -23.92 -4.36
C THR A 5 66.66 -24.44 -4.49
N THR A 6 65.91 -24.40 -3.39
CA THR A 6 64.48 -24.68 -3.35
C THR A 6 63.73 -23.48 -3.94
N HIS A 7 63.29 -23.58 -5.19
CA HIS A 7 62.32 -22.64 -5.76
C HIS A 7 60.94 -22.92 -5.14
N ALA A 8 60.58 -22.17 -4.10
CA ALA A 8 59.23 -22.13 -3.59
C ALA A 8 58.32 -21.47 -4.64
N GLY A 9 57.52 -22.28 -5.32
CA GLY A 9 56.50 -21.81 -6.26
C GLY A 9 55.43 -21.02 -5.53
N VAL A 10 55.45 -19.70 -5.69
CA VAL A 10 54.33 -18.82 -5.33
C VAL A 10 53.20 -19.16 -6.29
N ARG A 11 52.24 -19.97 -5.84
CA ARG A 11 50.97 -20.14 -6.56
C ARG A 11 50.25 -18.80 -6.56
N GLU A 12 50.32 -18.09 -7.68
CA GLU A 12 49.43 -16.96 -7.95
C GLU A 12 47.99 -17.45 -7.87
N LEU A 13 47.31 -17.17 -6.76
CA LEU A 13 45.86 -17.24 -6.69
C LEU A 13 45.31 -16.19 -7.65
N ARG A 14 45.09 -16.56 -8.91
CA ARG A 14 44.27 -15.79 -9.84
C ARG A 14 42.84 -15.83 -9.33
N VAL A 15 42.55 -14.98 -8.35
CA VAL A 15 41.18 -14.67 -7.94
C VAL A 15 40.51 -14.10 -9.19
N ARG A 16 39.60 -14.89 -9.77
CA ARG A 16 38.85 -14.46 -10.96
C ARG A 16 38.09 -13.20 -10.54
N GLY A 17 38.23 -12.10 -11.29
CA GLY A 17 37.56 -10.84 -10.96
C GLY A 17 36.04 -10.99 -10.75
N LEU A 18 35.43 -12.01 -11.37
CA LEU A 18 34.06 -12.42 -11.14
C LEU A 18 33.78 -12.82 -9.68
N THR A 19 34.68 -13.53 -9.01
CA THR A 19 34.53 -13.94 -7.60
C THR A 19 34.57 -12.73 -6.67
N VAL A 20 35.45 -11.75 -6.95
CA VAL A 20 35.50 -10.49 -6.20
C VAL A 20 34.20 -9.70 -6.39
N PHE A 21 33.71 -9.64 -7.63
CA PHE A 21 32.47 -8.94 -7.96
C PHE A 21 31.25 -9.59 -7.28
N VAL A 22 31.12 -10.92 -7.36
CA VAL A 22 30.04 -11.64 -6.67
C VAL A 22 30.13 -11.45 -5.16
N GLY A 23 31.34 -11.49 -4.58
CA GLY A 23 31.56 -11.23 -3.15
C GLY A 23 31.08 -9.84 -2.74
N LEU A 24 31.39 -8.81 -3.53
CA LEU A 24 30.92 -7.43 -3.31
C LEU A 24 29.40 -7.31 -3.41
N VAL A 25 28.78 -7.94 -4.41
CA VAL A 25 27.31 -7.91 -4.58
C VAL A 25 26.62 -8.60 -3.40
N VAL A 26 27.09 -9.78 -3.00
CA VAL A 26 26.52 -10.50 -1.84
C VAL A 26 26.71 -9.71 -0.56
N LEU A 27 27.89 -9.11 -0.33
CA LEU A 27 28.14 -8.30 0.84
C LEU A 27 27.25 -7.05 0.88
N GLY A 28 27.06 -6.38 -0.26
CA GLY A 28 26.16 -5.22 -0.39
C GLY A 28 24.71 -5.59 -0.12
N LEU A 29 24.23 -6.70 -0.69
CA LEU A 29 22.87 -7.19 -0.46
C LEU A 29 22.66 -7.64 0.99
N ALA A 30 23.62 -8.35 1.58
CA ALA A 30 23.55 -8.81 2.97
C ALA A 30 23.56 -7.64 3.95
N SER A 31 24.38 -6.61 3.69
CA SER A 31 24.43 -5.39 4.51
C SER A 31 23.10 -4.64 4.45
N GLY A 32 22.54 -4.46 3.24
CA GLY A 32 21.24 -3.83 3.06
C GLY A 32 20.10 -4.61 3.72
N ALA A 33 20.05 -5.92 3.51
CA ALA A 33 19.04 -6.79 4.10
C ALA A 33 19.12 -6.82 5.64
N GLY A 34 20.33 -6.88 6.20
CA GLY A 34 20.54 -6.84 7.65
C GLY A 34 20.08 -5.53 8.28
N LEU A 35 20.36 -4.40 7.62
CA LEU A 35 19.90 -3.07 8.04
C LEU A 35 18.37 -2.99 8.02
N PHE A 36 17.74 -3.45 6.94
CA PHE A 36 16.27 -3.52 6.84
C PHE A 36 15.66 -4.43 7.90
N TYR A 37 16.28 -5.58 8.20
CA TYR A 37 15.78 -6.50 9.23
C TYR A 37 15.86 -5.90 10.64
N TRP A 38 16.96 -5.21 10.93
CA TRP A 38 17.18 -4.53 12.19
C TRP A 38 16.24 -3.34 12.38
N GLU A 39 16.03 -2.56 11.32
CA GLU A 39 15.13 -1.41 11.32
C GLU A 39 13.66 -1.84 11.36
N ALA A 40 13.29 -2.93 10.66
CA ALA A 40 11.98 -3.56 10.77
C ALA A 40 11.71 -4.08 12.19
N ALA A 41 12.71 -4.66 12.86
CA ALA A 41 12.58 -5.10 14.25
C ALA A 41 12.37 -3.93 15.23
N ARG A 42 12.94 -2.74 14.94
CA ARG A 42 12.72 -1.51 15.73
C ARG A 42 11.38 -0.83 15.46
N LEU A 43 10.88 -0.96 14.23
CA LEU A 43 9.60 -0.37 13.81
C LEU A 43 8.40 -1.28 14.08
N THR A 44 8.64 -2.56 14.39
CA THR A 44 7.60 -3.44 14.92
C THR A 44 7.39 -3.04 16.37
N PRO A 45 6.28 -2.38 16.74
CA PRO A 45 6.04 -2.03 18.13
C PRO A 45 6.16 -3.32 18.97
N PRO A 46 6.80 -3.24 20.16
CA PRO A 46 6.98 -4.40 21.00
C PRO A 46 5.63 -5.09 21.22
N LEU A 47 5.65 -6.41 21.27
CA LEU A 47 4.52 -7.32 21.50
C LEU A 47 3.88 -7.12 22.90
N GLU A 48 4.03 -5.97 23.55
CA GLU A 48 3.56 -5.69 24.91
C GLU A 48 2.02 -5.77 25.04
N TRP A 49 1.28 -5.65 23.94
CA TRP A 49 -0.16 -5.92 23.94
C TRP A 49 -0.50 -7.42 23.95
N GLU A 50 0.46 -8.32 23.67
CA GLU A 50 0.23 -9.77 23.73
C GLU A 50 0.27 -10.29 25.17
N GLU A 51 1.14 -9.76 26.04
CA GLU A 51 1.25 -10.23 27.43
C GLU A 51 0.21 -9.60 28.36
N THR A 52 -0.16 -8.33 28.13
CA THR A 52 -1.12 -7.63 29.01
C THR A 52 -2.58 -7.98 28.70
N ASP A 53 -2.88 -8.48 27.51
CA ASP A 53 -4.26 -8.52 26.96
C ASP A 53 -4.72 -9.91 26.51
N ALA A 54 -3.93 -10.97 26.75
CA ALA A 54 -4.30 -12.35 26.40
C ALA A 54 -5.60 -12.83 27.09
N GLN A 55 -5.96 -12.22 28.23
CA GLN A 55 -7.18 -12.54 28.97
C GLN A 55 -8.40 -11.72 28.52
N ALA A 56 -8.21 -10.66 27.72
CA ALA A 56 -9.31 -9.83 27.26
C ALA A 56 -10.10 -10.52 26.13
N PRO A 57 -11.42 -10.29 26.03
CA PRO A 57 -12.22 -10.77 24.91
C PRO A 57 -11.64 -10.30 23.56
N PRO A 58 -11.78 -11.10 22.47
CA PRO A 58 -11.21 -10.76 21.15
C PRO A 58 -11.58 -9.36 20.65
N GLU A 59 -12.81 -8.92 20.88
CA GLU A 59 -13.30 -7.58 20.50
C GLU A 59 -12.58 -6.45 21.25
N ALA A 60 -12.31 -6.64 22.53
CA ALA A 60 -11.58 -5.66 23.34
C ALA A 60 -10.14 -5.52 22.84
N ARG A 61 -9.50 -6.66 22.51
CA ARG A 61 -8.15 -6.69 21.92
C ARG A 61 -8.12 -6.02 20.54
N LEU A 62 -9.12 -6.26 19.70
CA LEU A 62 -9.24 -5.59 18.40
C LEU A 62 -9.38 -4.08 18.55
N ARG A 63 -10.25 -3.63 19.46
CA ARG A 63 -10.48 -2.21 19.75
C ARG A 63 -9.21 -1.54 20.28
N TYR A 64 -8.51 -2.20 21.21
CA TYR A 64 -7.22 -1.72 21.73
C TYR A 64 -6.18 -1.58 20.61
N TRP A 65 -6.00 -2.65 19.81
CA TRP A 65 -5.11 -2.62 18.65
C TRP A 65 -5.49 -1.49 17.70
N PHE A 66 -6.78 -1.32 17.42
CA PHE A 66 -7.28 -0.31 16.50
C PHE A 66 -6.95 1.11 16.96
N GLN A 67 -7.22 1.40 18.24
CA GLN A 67 -6.95 2.71 18.85
C GLN A 67 -5.46 3.05 18.89
N LYS A 68 -4.59 2.07 19.16
CA LYS A 68 -3.15 2.29 19.28
C LYS A 68 -2.42 2.28 17.95
N TYR A 69 -2.83 1.40 17.03
CA TYR A 69 -2.06 1.08 15.84
C TYR A 69 -2.89 0.95 14.57
N GLY A 70 -4.12 0.41 14.68
CA GLY A 70 -4.89 -0.01 13.52
C GLY A 70 -5.31 1.14 12.61
N ALA A 71 -5.90 2.22 13.14
CA ALA A 71 -6.36 3.33 12.29
C ALA A 71 -5.21 3.97 11.48
N PRO A 72 -4.03 4.30 12.09
CA PRO A 72 -2.88 4.77 11.33
C PRO A 72 -2.33 3.74 10.33
N GLN A 73 -2.33 2.45 10.66
CA GLN A 73 -1.84 1.40 9.76
C GLN A 73 -2.76 1.23 8.54
N LEU A 74 -4.08 1.24 8.73
CA LEU A 74 -5.06 1.17 7.64
C LEU A 74 -4.94 2.38 6.73
N HIS A 75 -4.82 3.58 7.29
CA HIS A 75 -4.57 4.80 6.53
C HIS A 75 -3.28 4.74 5.71
N ARG A 76 -2.16 4.30 6.31
CA ARG A 76 -0.89 4.12 5.59
C ARG A 76 -0.99 3.09 4.46
N ALA A 77 -1.67 1.96 4.71
CA ALA A 77 -1.87 0.93 3.71
C ALA A 77 -2.71 1.43 2.53
N LEU A 78 -3.79 2.17 2.80
CA LEU A 78 -4.59 2.80 1.74
C LEU A 78 -3.77 3.84 0.96
N MET A 79 -2.99 4.66 1.66
CA MET A 79 -2.08 5.65 1.06
C MET A 79 -0.99 5.03 0.20
N ALA A 80 -0.60 3.77 0.44
CA ALA A 80 0.33 3.06 -0.43
C ALA A 80 -0.29 2.74 -1.80
N GLY A 81 -1.62 2.68 -1.89
CA GLY A 81 -2.37 2.47 -3.12
C GLY A 81 -2.63 3.73 -3.95
N ARG A 82 -2.08 4.88 -3.53
CA ARG A 82 -2.24 6.14 -4.26
C ARG A 82 -1.57 6.13 -5.63
N LEU A 83 -2.12 6.88 -6.56
CA LEU A 83 -1.58 7.02 -7.92
C LEU A 83 -0.14 7.55 -7.91
N SER A 84 0.14 8.60 -7.13
CA SER A 84 1.50 9.12 -6.92
C SER A 84 1.60 9.92 -5.62
N ALA A 85 2.81 10.35 -5.25
CA ALA A 85 2.98 11.23 -4.09
C ALA A 85 2.27 12.58 -4.23
N GLN A 86 2.22 13.14 -5.45
CA GLN A 86 1.54 14.41 -5.74
C GLN A 86 0.04 14.24 -6.00
N ARG A 87 -0.39 13.01 -6.29
CA ARG A 87 -1.79 12.65 -6.58
C ARG A 87 -2.17 11.53 -5.63
N PRO A 88 -2.50 11.85 -4.36
CA PRO A 88 -2.88 10.87 -3.35
C PRO A 88 -4.29 10.33 -3.62
N TRP A 89 -4.51 9.79 -4.82
CA TRP A 89 -5.82 9.40 -5.31
C TRP A 89 -5.87 7.90 -5.54
N LEU A 90 -6.97 7.28 -5.12
CA LEU A 90 -7.32 5.93 -5.50
C LEU A 90 -8.09 5.97 -6.83
N ALA A 91 -7.35 5.88 -7.93
CA ALA A 91 -7.93 5.92 -9.27
C ALA A 91 -8.80 4.69 -9.55
N THR A 92 -9.95 4.91 -10.18
CA THR A 92 -10.95 3.86 -10.48
C THR A 92 -11.02 3.59 -11.96
N HIS A 93 -11.27 4.60 -12.78
CA HIS A 93 -11.44 4.48 -14.23
C HIS A 93 -11.05 5.78 -14.94
N VAL A 94 -10.97 5.68 -16.26
CA VAL A 94 -10.71 6.79 -17.16
C VAL A 94 -11.90 6.94 -18.10
N VAL A 95 -12.37 8.17 -18.27
CA VAL A 95 -13.37 8.51 -19.29
C VAL A 95 -12.61 9.13 -20.45
N GLN A 96 -12.65 8.48 -21.62
CA GLN A 96 -12.06 9.04 -22.83
C GLN A 96 -13.12 9.83 -23.59
N PRO A 97 -12.98 11.16 -23.76
CA PRO A 97 -13.92 11.94 -24.57
C PRO A 97 -13.85 11.48 -26.02
N ARG A 98 -14.99 11.54 -26.75
CA ARG A 98 -14.98 11.27 -28.19
C ARG A 98 -14.14 12.37 -28.86
N PRO A 99 -13.24 12.02 -29.79
CA PRO A 99 -12.49 13.02 -30.53
C PRO A 99 -13.45 13.78 -31.45
N GLU A 100 -13.87 14.96 -31.03
CA GLU A 100 -14.55 15.94 -31.88
C GLU A 100 -13.51 16.85 -32.54
N ALA A 101 -13.75 17.20 -33.80
CA ALA A 101 -12.83 18.03 -34.57
C ALA A 101 -12.68 19.41 -33.91
N GLY A 102 -11.47 19.71 -33.41
CA GLY A 102 -11.11 21.00 -32.82
C GLY A 102 -11.17 21.09 -31.30
N THR A 103 -11.63 20.05 -30.59
CA THR A 103 -11.67 20.05 -29.13
C THR A 103 -10.42 19.38 -28.57
N PRO A 104 -9.66 20.03 -27.66
CA PRO A 104 -8.47 19.42 -27.09
C PRO A 104 -8.83 18.13 -26.32
N TYR A 105 -8.27 17.02 -26.80
CA TYR A 105 -8.47 15.68 -26.24
C TYR A 105 -7.80 15.57 -24.86
N ALA A 106 -8.59 15.61 -23.79
CA ALA A 106 -8.12 15.43 -22.43
C ALA A 106 -8.99 14.39 -21.71
N PRO A 107 -8.50 13.14 -21.56
CA PRO A 107 -9.14 12.13 -20.73
C PRO A 107 -9.45 12.64 -19.32
N GLU A 108 -10.59 12.21 -18.79
CA GLU A 108 -10.97 12.47 -17.40
C GLU A 108 -10.56 11.29 -16.53
N LEU A 109 -9.83 11.56 -15.46
CA LEU A 109 -9.46 10.58 -14.46
C LEU A 109 -10.46 10.65 -13.31
N TRP A 110 -11.04 9.50 -12.96
CA TRP A 110 -12.03 9.37 -11.90
C TRP A 110 -11.52 8.49 -10.76
N GLY A 111 -11.93 8.80 -9.54
CA GLY A 111 -11.57 8.03 -8.37
C GLY A 111 -11.83 8.74 -7.05
N ILE A 112 -11.16 8.28 -6.01
CA ILE A 112 -11.30 8.83 -4.66
C ILE A 112 -10.06 9.67 -4.34
N ASP A 113 -10.29 10.90 -3.90
CA ASP A 113 -9.24 11.77 -3.39
C ASP A 113 -8.99 11.46 -1.92
N LEU A 114 -7.81 10.92 -1.60
CA LEU A 114 -7.46 10.53 -0.26
C LEU A 114 -6.80 11.68 0.54
N SER A 115 -6.56 12.85 -0.07
CA SER A 115 -5.86 13.99 0.59
C SER A 115 -6.52 14.41 1.91
N ASN A 116 -7.84 14.28 1.98
CA ASN A 116 -8.66 14.67 3.13
C ASN A 116 -9.18 13.47 3.93
N VAL A 117 -8.69 12.27 3.63
CA VAL A 117 -9.11 11.04 4.31
C VAL A 117 -8.08 10.74 5.39
N GLY A 118 -8.39 11.03 6.65
CA GLY A 118 -7.52 10.72 7.77
C GLY A 118 -7.79 9.35 8.39
N PRO A 119 -7.09 9.01 9.49
CA PRO A 119 -7.28 7.75 10.23
C PRO A 119 -8.72 7.52 10.73
N GLU A 120 -9.48 8.59 10.93
CA GLU A 120 -10.90 8.58 11.34
C GLU A 120 -11.84 7.94 10.31
N MET A 121 -11.36 7.67 9.09
CA MET A 121 -12.11 6.90 8.08
C MET A 121 -12.40 5.47 8.52
N ALA A 122 -11.69 4.97 9.53
CA ALA A 122 -11.82 3.59 9.98
C ALA A 122 -12.51 3.53 11.34
N SER A 123 -13.24 2.45 11.58
CA SER A 123 -13.90 2.15 12.84
C SER A 123 -13.92 0.65 13.11
N VAL A 124 -14.30 0.28 14.33
CA VAL A 124 -14.46 -1.11 14.76
C VAL A 124 -15.89 -1.32 15.22
N ASP A 125 -16.55 -2.31 14.65
CA ASP A 125 -17.87 -2.78 15.08
C ASP A 125 -17.78 -4.28 15.40
N GLY A 126 -17.80 -4.63 16.68
CA GLY A 126 -17.51 -5.99 17.15
C GLY A 126 -16.14 -6.51 16.66
N MET A 127 -16.17 -7.56 15.84
CA MET A 127 -14.98 -8.15 15.19
C MET A 127 -14.75 -7.63 13.76
N GLN A 128 -15.48 -6.62 13.31
CA GLN A 128 -15.39 -6.07 11.97
C GLN A 128 -14.63 -4.74 11.97
N LEU A 129 -13.63 -4.64 11.10
CA LEU A 129 -13.00 -3.37 10.73
C LEU A 129 -13.80 -2.73 9.60
N CYS A 130 -14.32 -1.53 9.83
CA CYS A 130 -15.04 -0.77 8.81
C CYS A 130 -14.13 0.35 8.30
N VAL A 131 -14.04 0.52 6.99
CA VAL A 131 -13.33 1.65 6.36
C VAL A 131 -14.30 2.37 5.44
N ASP A 132 -14.62 3.61 5.80
CA ASP A 132 -15.57 4.49 5.13
C ASP A 132 -14.82 5.44 4.19
N LEU A 133 -15.06 5.32 2.88
CA LEU A 133 -14.43 6.16 1.86
C LEU A 133 -15.49 7.01 1.15
N PRO A 134 -15.12 8.22 0.70
CA PRO A 134 -16.04 9.07 -0.04
C PRO A 134 -16.35 8.48 -1.42
N ALA A 135 -17.40 9.01 -2.05
CA ALA A 135 -17.81 8.58 -3.37
C ALA A 135 -16.72 8.90 -4.43
N PRO A 136 -16.51 8.02 -5.43
CA PRO A 136 -15.66 8.36 -6.56
C PRO A 136 -16.17 9.59 -7.30
N ARG A 137 -15.25 10.48 -7.69
CA ARG A 137 -15.52 11.72 -8.41
C ARG A 137 -14.50 11.93 -9.53
N MET A 138 -14.78 12.86 -10.43
CA MET A 138 -13.78 13.36 -11.38
C MET A 138 -12.67 14.06 -10.59
N LEU A 139 -11.44 13.60 -10.76
CA LEU A 139 -10.26 14.10 -10.04
C LEU A 139 -9.50 15.11 -10.90
N GLU A 140 -9.30 14.79 -12.17
CA GLU A 140 -8.49 15.61 -13.07
C GLU A 140 -8.89 15.37 -14.54
N ARG A 141 -8.81 16.43 -15.35
CA ARG A 141 -8.73 16.32 -16.81
C ARG A 141 -7.28 16.50 -17.22
N THR A 142 -6.66 15.47 -17.77
CA THR A 142 -5.24 15.51 -18.12
C THR A 142 -5.00 14.94 -19.51
N ARG A 143 -4.05 15.54 -20.25
CA ARG A 143 -3.59 15.03 -21.54
C ARG A 143 -2.76 13.76 -21.39
N GLU A 144 -2.11 13.61 -20.24
CA GLU A 144 -1.28 12.45 -19.93
C GLU A 144 -1.68 11.91 -18.56
N ILE A 145 -2.04 10.62 -18.52
CA ILE A 145 -2.33 9.94 -17.26
C ILE A 145 -1.03 9.25 -16.82
N PRO A 146 -0.35 9.75 -15.78
CA PRO A 146 0.98 9.30 -15.44
C PRO A 146 0.97 7.89 -14.85
N GLY A 147 1.98 7.10 -15.23
CA GLY A 147 2.33 5.84 -14.59
C GLY A 147 1.70 4.57 -15.18
N GLU A 148 2.27 3.41 -14.85
CA GLU A 148 1.73 2.11 -15.28
C GLU A 148 0.32 1.84 -14.74
N ILE A 149 0.00 2.36 -13.55
CA ILE A 149 -1.31 2.14 -12.89
C ILE A 149 -2.44 2.66 -13.78
N ALA A 150 -2.23 3.82 -14.42
CA ALA A 150 -3.18 4.42 -15.34
C ALA A 150 -3.54 3.54 -16.54
N ARG A 151 -2.55 2.79 -17.06
CA ARG A 151 -2.74 1.89 -18.22
C ARG A 151 -3.59 0.66 -17.88
N ARG A 152 -3.75 0.36 -16.58
CA ARG A 152 -4.54 -0.76 -16.07
C ARG A 152 -5.91 -0.32 -15.56
N LEU A 153 -6.25 0.96 -15.67
CA LEU A 153 -7.57 1.46 -15.32
C LEU A 153 -8.57 1.08 -16.43
N PRO A 154 -9.78 0.63 -16.08
CA PRO A 154 -10.89 0.53 -17.02
C PRO A 154 -11.11 1.86 -17.76
N ILE A 155 -11.39 1.77 -19.06
CA ILE A 155 -11.71 2.91 -19.91
C ILE A 155 -13.21 2.86 -20.22
N SER A 156 -13.88 3.99 -20.09
CA SER A 156 -15.31 4.16 -20.38
C SER A 156 -15.53 5.26 -21.43
N ALA A 157 -16.63 5.14 -22.16
CA ALA A 157 -17.07 6.13 -23.13
C ALA A 157 -17.65 7.36 -22.42
N PRO A 158 -17.64 8.55 -23.07
CA PRO A 158 -18.14 9.76 -22.44
C PRO A 158 -19.66 9.73 -22.34
N GLY A 159 -20.19 10.23 -21.22
CA GLY A 159 -21.63 10.30 -20.96
C GLY A 159 -22.26 8.98 -20.52
N GLU A 160 -21.49 7.89 -20.46
CA GLU A 160 -21.93 6.64 -19.85
C GLU A 160 -21.59 6.64 -18.35
N PRO A 161 -22.58 6.48 -17.46
CA PRO A 161 -22.28 6.30 -16.04
C PRO A 161 -21.47 5.01 -15.87
N PHE A 162 -20.29 5.11 -15.28
CA PHE A 162 -19.52 3.93 -14.91
C PHE A 162 -20.11 3.35 -13.62
N GLU A 163 -21.15 2.52 -13.77
CA GLU A 163 -21.93 1.95 -12.65
C GLU A 163 -21.05 1.20 -11.64
N ALA A 164 -19.93 0.63 -12.09
CA ALA A 164 -18.98 -0.10 -11.27
C ALA A 164 -17.93 0.78 -10.55
N ALA A 165 -18.01 2.11 -10.60
CA ALA A 165 -16.98 2.99 -10.01
C ALA A 165 -16.76 2.70 -8.51
N ALA A 166 -17.84 2.57 -7.75
CA ALA A 166 -17.79 2.27 -6.32
C ALA A 166 -17.25 0.86 -6.06
N ASP A 167 -17.61 -0.12 -6.88
CA ASP A 167 -17.15 -1.49 -6.74
C ASP A 167 -15.65 -1.61 -7.02
N VAL A 168 -15.17 -0.99 -8.11
CA VAL A 168 -13.73 -0.92 -8.43
C VAL A 168 -12.95 -0.20 -7.33
N ALA A 169 -13.48 0.89 -6.77
CA ALA A 169 -12.86 1.57 -5.64
C ALA A 169 -12.77 0.64 -4.41
N ARG A 170 -13.87 -0.06 -4.10
CA ARG A 170 -13.95 -0.99 -2.97
C ARG A 170 -12.97 -2.14 -3.12
N GLU A 171 -12.90 -2.77 -4.30
CA GLU A 171 -11.99 -3.86 -4.59
C GLU A 171 -10.52 -3.42 -4.45
N ARG A 172 -10.17 -2.27 -5.02
CA ARG A 172 -8.81 -1.72 -4.91
C ARG A 172 -8.45 -1.41 -3.47
N ALA A 173 -9.31 -0.69 -2.74
CA ALA A 173 -9.09 -0.41 -1.33
C ALA A 173 -8.92 -1.72 -0.52
N ARG A 174 -9.78 -2.71 -0.75
CA ARG A 174 -9.67 -4.03 -0.11
C ARG A 174 -8.35 -4.72 -0.43
N ALA A 175 -7.88 -4.65 -1.67
CA ALA A 175 -6.59 -5.23 -2.06
C ALA A 175 -5.42 -4.61 -1.29
N PHE A 176 -5.42 -3.29 -1.11
CA PHE A 176 -4.38 -2.59 -0.35
C PHE A 176 -4.45 -2.82 1.17
N LEU A 177 -5.66 -3.03 1.70
CA LEU A 177 -5.87 -3.30 3.13
C LEU A 177 -5.71 -4.80 3.49
N SER A 178 -5.77 -5.69 2.50
CA SER A 178 -5.68 -7.15 2.69
C SER A 178 -4.44 -7.62 3.46
N PRO A 179 -3.23 -7.07 3.23
CA PRO A 179 -2.05 -7.46 4.02
C PRO A 179 -2.20 -7.17 5.51
N VAL A 180 -2.82 -6.04 5.87
CA VAL A 180 -3.09 -5.67 7.27
C VAL A 180 -4.07 -6.67 7.89
N LEU A 181 -5.17 -6.97 7.19
CA LEU A 181 -6.16 -7.96 7.66
C LEU A 181 -5.55 -9.37 7.78
N THR A 182 -4.71 -9.76 6.84
CA THR A 182 -4.03 -11.07 6.85
C THR A 182 -3.07 -11.19 8.03
N ALA A 183 -2.33 -10.13 8.35
CA ALA A 183 -1.46 -10.10 9.52
C ALA A 183 -2.27 -10.11 10.83
N LEU A 184 -3.36 -9.36 10.88
CA LEU A 184 -4.23 -9.26 12.05
C LEU A 184 -4.98 -10.55 12.35
N SER A 185 -5.54 -11.20 11.33
CA SER A 185 -6.32 -12.45 11.46
C SER A 185 -5.49 -13.62 12.02
N ARG A 186 -4.16 -13.61 11.84
CA ARG A 186 -3.26 -14.59 12.49
C ARG A 186 -3.23 -14.43 14.02
N LYS A 187 -3.45 -13.21 14.52
CA LYS A 187 -3.41 -12.90 15.96
C LYS A 187 -4.79 -12.79 16.60
N LEU A 188 -5.78 -12.38 15.81
CA LEU A 188 -7.19 -12.25 16.20
C LEU A 188 -8.05 -12.98 15.15
N PRO A 189 -8.25 -14.30 15.31
CA PRO A 189 -9.12 -15.06 14.42
C PRO A 189 -10.54 -14.50 14.42
N GLY A 190 -11.19 -14.49 13.26
CA GLY A 190 -12.56 -13.99 13.10
C GLY A 190 -12.68 -12.50 12.77
N VAL A 191 -11.57 -11.75 12.74
CA VAL A 191 -11.62 -10.35 12.27
C VAL A 191 -11.94 -10.28 10.78
N THR A 192 -12.90 -9.44 10.42
CA THR A 192 -13.28 -9.18 9.03
C THR A 192 -13.04 -7.71 8.65
N LEU A 193 -13.00 -7.43 7.35
CA LEU A 193 -12.88 -6.08 6.79
C LEU A 193 -14.08 -5.78 5.91
N GLU A 194 -14.71 -4.65 6.17
CA GLU A 194 -15.71 -4.03 5.33
C GLU A 194 -15.21 -2.68 4.81
N VAL A 195 -15.29 -2.48 3.50
CA VAL A 195 -15.00 -1.19 2.87
C VAL A 195 -16.31 -0.63 2.34
N ARG A 196 -16.72 0.50 2.90
CA ARG A 196 -17.95 1.20 2.55
C ARG A 196 -17.58 2.40 1.70
N ILE A 197 -18.24 2.54 0.55
CA ILE A 197 -18.04 3.66 -0.36
C ILE A 197 -19.32 4.49 -0.33
N ALA A 198 -19.21 5.78 -0.03
CA ALA A 198 -20.37 6.67 -0.03
C ALA A 198 -21.04 6.70 -1.42
N ALA A 199 -22.36 6.87 -1.45
CA ALA A 199 -23.10 7.04 -2.70
C ALA A 199 -22.75 8.39 -3.36
N ALA A 200 -22.71 8.42 -4.69
CA ALA A 200 -22.49 9.66 -5.43
C ALA A 200 -23.55 10.71 -5.06
N GLY A 201 -23.13 11.84 -4.49
CA GLY A 201 -24.01 12.93 -4.05
C GLY A 201 -24.27 13.01 -2.54
N ALA A 202 -23.84 12.02 -1.75
CA ALA A 202 -23.80 12.15 -0.29
C ALA A 202 -22.61 13.04 0.10
N ALA A 203 -22.89 14.26 0.57
CA ALA A 203 -21.88 15.17 1.09
C ALA A 203 -21.13 14.50 2.26
N SER A 204 -19.80 14.66 2.22
CA SER A 204 -18.81 14.61 3.31
C SER A 204 -19.06 13.65 4.48
N LEU A 205 -18.10 12.77 4.76
CA LEU A 205 -17.97 12.06 6.03
C LEU A 205 -18.38 12.98 7.20
N PRO A 206 -19.20 12.51 8.17
CA PRO A 206 -19.57 13.34 9.31
C PRO A 206 -18.28 13.84 9.96
N ALA A 207 -18.15 15.17 10.05
CA ALA A 207 -17.06 15.78 10.79
C ALA A 207 -17.04 15.15 12.18
N ALA A 208 -15.92 14.53 12.55
CA ALA A 208 -15.74 13.98 13.88
C ALA A 208 -16.09 15.08 14.90
N GLY A 209 -17.15 14.84 15.67
CA GLY A 209 -17.56 15.73 16.74
C GLY A 209 -16.44 15.84 17.79
N PRO A 210 -16.33 17.00 18.46
CA PRO A 210 -15.28 17.27 19.44
C PRO A 210 -15.27 16.30 20.63
#